data_AF-A0A2G9PSB8-F1
#
_entry.id   AF-A0A2G9PSB8-F1
#
_cell.length_a   1.000
_cell.length_b   1.000
_cell.length_c   1.000
_cell.angle_alpha   90.00
_cell.angle_beta   90.00
_cell.angle_gamma   90.00
#
_symmetry.space_group_name_H-M   'P 1'
#
loop_
_entity.id
_entity.type
_entity.pdbx_description
1 polymer ?
#
loop_
_entity_poly.entity_id
_entity_poly.type
_entity_poly.pdbx_seq_one_letter_code
_entity_poly.pdbx_strand_id
1 'polypeptide(L)'
;MMRNALVALLLSAVLLGCVAQQPSEGTLNIKVLINNGTGVMQSVVSVANGSAALAAFEKAATLNITRHPAYGAFVTGVNGLEQSASENRYWQYYVDGVLAPVGVDAYKLDRDVTLEFRYESPQLS
;
A
#
# COMPACT_ATOMS: atom_id res chain seq x y z
N MET A 1 43.20 -26.51 33.21
CA MET A 1 43.78 -27.49 32.26
C MET A 1 42.64 -28.29 31.64
N MET A 2 42.53 -28.28 30.31
CA MET A 2 41.51 -28.96 29.48
C MET A 2 41.61 -30.49 29.53
N ARG A 3 40.50 -31.16 29.13
CA ARG A 3 40.28 -32.48 28.49
C ARG A 3 39.25 -33.32 29.28
N ASN A 4 38.13 -33.80 28.76
CA ASN A 4 37.84 -34.37 27.44
C ASN A 4 36.37 -34.16 27.02
N ALA A 5 36.17 -34.10 25.70
CA ALA A 5 34.93 -33.89 24.98
C ALA A 5 33.97 -35.10 25.01
N LEU A 6 32.67 -34.80 25.02
CA LEU A 6 31.63 -35.70 24.52
C LEU A 6 30.93 -34.97 23.38
N VAL A 7 31.20 -35.46 22.17
CA VAL A 7 30.61 -35.05 20.91
C VAL A 7 29.16 -35.55 20.90
N ALA A 8 28.20 -34.63 20.88
CA ALA A 8 26.84 -34.93 20.45
C ALA A 8 26.62 -34.22 19.10
N LEU A 9 26.92 -34.97 18.04
CA LEU A 9 26.68 -34.59 16.65
C LEU A 9 25.18 -34.75 16.37
N LEU A 10 24.38 -33.71 16.62
CA LEU A 10 22.99 -33.69 16.15
C LEU A 10 22.96 -33.09 14.74
N LEU A 11 23.11 -33.97 13.75
CA LEU A 11 22.62 -33.74 12.39
C LEU A 11 21.09 -33.65 12.44
N SER A 12 20.54 -32.44 12.49
CA SER A 12 19.16 -32.21 12.09
C SER A 12 19.13 -31.89 10.59
N ALA A 13 18.52 -32.81 9.84
CA ALA A 13 18.35 -32.75 8.41
C ALA A 13 17.73 -31.41 7.97
N VAL A 14 18.39 -30.74 7.02
CA VAL A 14 17.79 -29.64 6.26
C VAL A 14 16.70 -30.26 5.39
N LEU A 15 15.46 -30.18 5.87
CA LEU A 15 14.29 -30.44 5.05
C LEU A 15 14.10 -29.25 4.10
N LEU A 16 14.33 -29.50 2.81
CA LEU A 16 13.84 -28.62 1.74
C LEU A 16 12.31 -28.55 1.80
N GLY A 17 11.76 -27.34 1.90
CA GLY A 17 10.33 -27.12 1.66
C GLY A 17 9.75 -25.94 2.40
N CYS A 18 9.89 -24.75 1.80
CA CYS A 18 9.17 -23.50 2.10
C CYS A 18 9.25 -23.02 3.57
N VAL A 19 10.32 -22.31 3.91
CA VAL A 19 10.12 -21.15 4.79
C VAL A 19 9.23 -20.19 3.98
N ALA A 20 7.93 -20.20 4.25
CA ALA A 20 7.11 -19.05 3.94
C ALA A 20 7.74 -17.91 4.74
N GLN A 21 8.39 -16.97 4.06
CA GLN A 21 8.87 -15.74 4.70
C GLN A 21 7.65 -15.10 5.37
N GLN A 22 7.55 -15.23 6.69
CA GLN A 22 6.54 -14.53 7.47
C GLN A 22 6.64 -13.06 7.09
N PRO A 23 5.51 -12.37 6.80
CA PRO A 23 5.52 -10.93 6.55
C PRO A 23 6.28 -10.28 7.70
N SER A 24 7.29 -9.48 7.38
CA SER A 24 8.17 -8.90 8.41
C SER A 24 7.31 -8.15 9.42
N GLU A 25 7.33 -8.58 10.68
CA GLU A 25 6.64 -7.88 11.76
C GLU A 25 7.25 -6.48 11.89
N GLY A 26 6.53 -5.48 11.41
CA GLY A 26 7.02 -4.12 11.35
C GLY A 26 5.92 -3.14 10.97
N THR A 27 6.13 -1.88 11.34
CA THR A 27 5.28 -0.75 10.96
C THR A 27 6.01 0.05 9.89
N LEU A 28 5.29 0.45 8.85
CA LEU A 28 5.76 1.32 7.78
C LEU A 28 5.26 2.75 8.01
N ASN A 29 6.07 3.74 7.65
CA ASN A 29 5.70 5.15 7.67
C ASN A 29 5.46 5.62 6.25
N ILE A 30 4.17 5.74 5.89
CA ILE A 30 3.76 6.03 4.53
C ILE A 30 3.50 7.53 4.42
N LYS A 31 4.20 8.19 3.49
CA LYS A 31 3.85 9.55 3.10
C LYS A 31 2.62 9.48 2.20
N VAL A 32 1.56 10.18 2.56
CA VAL A 32 0.32 10.25 1.77
C VAL A 32 0.13 11.66 1.25
N LEU A 33 -0.10 11.77 -0.05
CA LEU A 33 -0.39 13.01 -0.77
C LEU A 33 -1.82 12.95 -1.31
N ILE A 34 -2.61 13.98 -1.05
CA ILE A 34 -3.92 14.17 -1.68
C ILE A 34 -3.86 15.43 -2.51
N ASN A 35 -3.74 15.26 -3.83
CA ASN A 35 -3.74 16.33 -4.81
C ASN A 35 -5.14 16.49 -5.38
N ASN A 36 -5.87 17.53 -4.96
CA ASN A 36 -7.25 17.78 -5.39
C ASN A 36 -7.34 18.66 -6.67
N GLY A 37 -6.22 18.88 -7.36
CA GLY A 37 -6.13 19.73 -8.55
C GLY A 37 -5.95 21.22 -8.25
N THR A 38 -6.17 21.69 -7.02
CA THR A 38 -5.90 23.07 -6.59
C THR A 38 -4.77 23.18 -5.59
N GLY A 39 -4.44 22.09 -4.90
CA GLY A 39 -3.32 22.00 -3.98
C GLY A 39 -3.05 20.55 -3.57
N VAL A 40 -2.00 20.37 -2.77
CA VAL A 40 -1.59 19.06 -2.26
C VAL A 40 -1.61 19.09 -0.74
N MET A 41 -2.41 18.23 -0.13
CA MET A 41 -2.34 17.93 1.30
C MET A 41 -1.36 16.79 1.53
N GLN A 42 -0.48 16.92 2.51
CA GLN A 42 0.50 15.89 2.87
C GLN A 42 0.29 15.44 4.32
N SER A 43 0.37 14.13 4.54
CA SER A 43 0.47 13.52 5.86
C SER A 43 1.46 12.37 5.86
N VAL A 44 1.82 11.90 7.06
CA VAL A 44 2.55 10.64 7.25
C VAL A 44 1.71 9.77 8.17
N VAL A 45 1.42 8.55 7.74
CA VAL A 45 0.61 7.59 8.50
C VAL A 45 1.39 6.31 8.74
N SER A 46 1.23 5.73 9.92
CA SER A 46 1.84 4.45 10.26
C SER A 46 0.87 3.30 9.99
N VAL A 47 1.30 2.28 9.23
CA VAL A 47 0.51 1.07 8.92
C VAL A 47 1.38 -0.18 9.10
N ALA A 48 0.76 -1.33 9.36
CA ALA A 48 1.53 -2.58 9.45
C ALA A 48 2.12 -2.95 8.07
N ASN A 49 3.30 -3.56 8.05
CA ASN A 49 3.84 -4.18 6.84
C ASN A 49 2.85 -5.24 6.31
N GLY A 50 2.67 -5.31 4.99
CA GLY A 50 1.68 -6.13 4.32
C GLY A 50 0.26 -5.52 4.28
N SER A 51 0.05 -4.33 4.85
CA SER A 51 -1.21 -3.61 4.69
C SER A 51 -1.46 -3.27 3.22
N ALA A 52 -2.74 -3.17 2.84
CA ALA A 52 -3.10 -2.59 1.55
C ALA A 52 -2.83 -1.07 1.54
N ALA A 53 -2.51 -0.50 0.38
CA ALA A 53 -2.41 0.95 0.20
C ALA A 53 -3.67 1.69 0.68
N LEU A 54 -4.84 1.07 0.53
CA LEU A 54 -6.12 1.59 1.02
C LEU A 54 -6.09 1.95 2.51
N ALA A 55 -5.46 1.11 3.34
CA ALA A 55 -5.40 1.35 4.78
C ALA A 55 -4.58 2.60 5.14
N ALA A 56 -3.59 2.98 4.32
CA ALA A 56 -2.85 4.21 4.51
C ALA A 56 -3.71 5.43 4.09
N PHE A 57 -4.43 5.34 2.97
CA PHE A 57 -5.32 6.42 2.54
C PHE A 57 -6.50 6.65 3.49
N GLU A 58 -7.13 5.60 4.01
CA GLU A 58 -8.23 5.70 4.99
C GLU A 58 -7.79 6.35 6.31
N LYS A 59 -6.50 6.25 6.67
CA LYS A 59 -5.94 6.98 7.82
C LYS A 59 -5.66 8.45 7.52
N ALA A 60 -5.41 8.79 6.25
CA ALA A 60 -5.01 10.13 5.85
C ALA A 60 -6.19 11.01 5.41
N ALA A 61 -7.28 10.40 4.94
CA ALA A 61 -8.41 11.11 4.34
C ALA A 61 -9.72 10.30 4.47
N THR A 62 -10.84 11.00 4.41
CA THR A 62 -12.15 10.36 4.25
C THR A 62 -12.32 9.94 2.79
N LEU A 63 -12.63 8.68 2.55
CA LEU A 63 -12.80 8.12 1.21
C LEU A 63 -14.25 7.70 0.96
N ASN A 64 -14.76 8.01 -0.22
CA ASN A 64 -15.94 7.37 -0.78
C ASN A 64 -15.50 6.27 -1.74
N ILE A 65 -16.00 5.05 -1.52
CA ILE A 65 -15.53 3.84 -2.20
C ILE A 65 -16.72 3.09 -2.78
N THR A 66 -16.69 2.84 -4.08
CA THR A 66 -17.56 1.87 -4.76
C THR A 66 -16.80 0.56 -4.94
N ARG A 67 -17.41 -0.58 -4.59
CA ARG A 67 -16.76 -1.90 -4.75
C ARG A 67 -17.36 -2.64 -5.93
N HIS A 68 -16.51 -3.12 -6.82
CA HIS A 68 -16.91 -3.98 -7.94
C HIS A 68 -16.38 -5.41 -7.74
N PRO A 69 -17.20 -6.46 -7.93
CA PRO A 69 -16.77 -7.85 -7.71
C PRO A 69 -15.53 -8.27 -8.51
N ALA A 70 -15.35 -7.72 -9.72
CA ALA A 70 -14.23 -8.06 -10.60
C ALA A 70 -13.00 -7.13 -10.46
N TYR A 71 -13.16 -5.92 -9.93
CA TYR A 71 -12.12 -4.88 -9.99
C TYR A 71 -11.69 -4.34 -8.61
N GLY A 72 -12.37 -4.77 -7.53
CA GLY A 72 -12.05 -4.33 -6.18
C GLY A 72 -12.60 -2.95 -5.84
N ALA A 73 -11.89 -2.24 -4.96
CA ALA A 73 -12.27 -0.93 -4.47
C ALA A 73 -11.91 0.19 -5.45
N PHE A 74 -12.93 0.96 -5.83
CA PHE A 74 -12.81 2.15 -6.66
C PHE A 74 -13.13 3.38 -5.81
N VAL A 75 -12.14 4.27 -5.64
CA VAL A 75 -12.31 5.51 -4.86
C VAL A 75 -12.98 6.55 -5.74
N THR A 76 -14.22 6.91 -5.38
CA THR A 76 -15.03 7.89 -6.11
C THR A 76 -15.00 9.27 -5.49
N GLY A 77 -14.51 9.41 -4.25
CA GLY A 77 -14.40 10.71 -3.60
C GLY A 77 -13.35 10.72 -2.50
N VAL A 78 -12.74 11.88 -2.28
CA VAL A 78 -11.73 12.09 -1.23
C VAL A 78 -12.01 13.42 -0.52
N ASN A 79 -12.10 13.40 0.80
CA ASN A 79 -12.38 14.57 1.66
C ASN A 79 -13.59 15.40 1.17
N GLY A 80 -14.64 14.72 0.70
CA GLY A 80 -15.89 15.34 0.23
C GLY A 80 -15.86 15.85 -1.21
N LEU A 81 -14.74 15.72 -1.94
CA LEU A 81 -14.68 15.98 -3.38
C LEU A 81 -14.91 14.69 -4.16
N GLU A 82 -16.11 14.55 -4.73
CA GLU A 82 -16.49 13.44 -5.61
C GLU A 82 -15.88 13.59 -7.01
N GLN A 83 -15.71 12.45 -7.67
CA GLN A 83 -15.49 12.37 -9.10
C GLN A 83 -16.68 12.96 -9.87
N SER A 84 -16.40 13.47 -11.06
CA SER A 84 -17.40 14.14 -11.88
C SER A 84 -17.30 13.65 -13.32
N ALA A 85 -18.27 12.84 -13.74
CA ALA A 85 -18.36 12.39 -15.13
C ALA A 85 -18.61 13.55 -16.09
N SER A 86 -19.40 14.55 -15.69
CA SER A 86 -19.67 15.75 -16.50
C SER A 86 -18.44 16.64 -16.70
N GLU A 87 -17.53 16.67 -15.74
CA GLU A 87 -16.27 17.41 -15.84
C GLU A 87 -15.10 16.55 -16.33
N ASN A 88 -15.36 15.26 -16.60
CA ASN A 88 -14.35 14.27 -16.94
C ASN A 88 -13.19 14.25 -15.93
N ARG A 89 -13.54 14.14 -14.65
CA ARG A 89 -12.63 14.15 -13.50
C ARG A 89 -12.79 12.89 -12.68
N TYR A 90 -11.66 12.30 -12.29
CA TYR A 90 -11.61 11.09 -11.46
C TYR A 90 -10.45 11.13 -10.49
N TRP A 91 -10.47 10.21 -9.51
CA TRP A 91 -9.38 10.01 -8.57
C TRP A 91 -8.49 8.86 -9.02
N GLN A 92 -7.24 9.17 -9.35
CA GLN A 92 -6.22 8.19 -9.70
C GLN A 92 -5.18 8.11 -8.60
N TYR A 93 -4.72 6.92 -8.28
CA TYR A 93 -3.64 6.76 -7.31
C TYR A 93 -2.33 6.28 -7.92
N TYR A 94 -1.25 6.67 -7.24
CA TYR A 94 0.13 6.47 -7.62
C TYR A 94 0.93 5.95 -6.42
N VAL A 95 1.97 5.17 -6.70
CA VAL A 95 2.98 4.73 -5.75
C VAL A 95 4.33 5.23 -6.20
N ASP A 96 5.02 6.00 -5.36
CA ASP A 96 6.29 6.68 -5.67
C ASP A 96 6.23 7.48 -7.00
N GLY A 97 5.08 8.11 -7.25
CA GLY A 97 4.83 8.92 -8.46
C GLY A 97 4.49 8.12 -9.72
N VAL A 98 4.50 6.79 -9.66
CA VAL A 98 4.17 5.89 -10.77
C VAL A 98 2.73 5.40 -10.66
N LEU A 99 2.02 5.33 -11.79
CA LEU A 99 0.64 4.81 -11.84
C LEU A 99 0.61 3.40 -11.24
N ALA A 100 -0.26 3.19 -10.25
CA ALA A 100 -0.29 1.92 -9.57
C ALA A 100 -0.85 0.80 -10.46
N PRO A 101 -0.27 -0.42 -10.41
CA PRO A 101 -0.60 -1.49 -11.35
C PRO A 101 -1.87 -2.29 -10.99
N VAL A 102 -2.42 -2.10 -9.79
CA VAL A 102 -3.59 -2.84 -9.28
C VAL A 102 -4.54 -1.89 -8.53
N GLY A 103 -5.68 -2.37 -8.04
CA GLY A 103 -6.58 -1.59 -7.18
C GLY A 103 -5.92 -1.20 -5.84
N VAL A 104 -6.40 -0.11 -5.24
CA VAL A 104 -5.83 0.44 -3.98
C VAL A 104 -6.00 -0.50 -2.79
N ASP A 105 -7.02 -1.36 -2.83
CA ASP A 105 -7.28 -2.45 -1.88
C ASP A 105 -6.39 -3.68 -2.09
N ALA A 106 -5.80 -3.83 -3.28
CA ALA A 106 -4.96 -4.96 -3.64
C ALA A 106 -3.45 -4.69 -3.52
N TYR A 107 -3.01 -3.43 -3.67
CA TYR A 107 -1.59 -3.09 -3.59
C TYR A 107 -1.04 -3.28 -2.17
N LYS A 108 -0.08 -4.20 -1.99
CA LYS A 108 0.53 -4.50 -0.68
C LYS A 108 1.76 -3.64 -0.43
N LEU A 109 1.82 -3.05 0.76
CA LEU A 109 2.93 -2.23 1.21
C LEU A 109 3.96 -3.11 1.92
N ASP A 110 5.22 -3.06 1.47
CA ASP A 110 6.34 -3.83 2.04
C ASP A 110 7.53 -2.95 2.46
N ARG A 111 7.49 -1.65 2.13
CA ARG A 111 8.47 -0.63 2.47
C ARG A 111 7.81 0.75 2.61
N ASP A 112 8.55 1.69 3.16
CA ASP A 112 8.14 3.10 3.17
C ASP A 112 8.08 3.63 1.72
N VAL A 113 6.93 4.19 1.35
CA VAL A 113 6.64 4.74 0.02
C VAL A 113 5.91 6.08 0.15
N THR A 114 5.85 6.81 -0.96
CA THR A 114 4.87 7.89 -1.14
C THR A 114 3.66 7.37 -1.90
N LEU A 115 2.50 7.42 -1.27
CA LEU A 115 1.22 7.20 -1.93
C LEU A 115 0.60 8.54 -2.29
N GLU A 116 0.00 8.64 -3.47
CA GLU A 116 -0.68 9.86 -3.90
C GLU A 116 -2.02 9.54 -4.55
N PHE A 117 -3.08 10.24 -4.16
CA PHE A 117 -4.30 10.38 -4.95
C PHE A 117 -4.26 11.72 -5.71
N ARG A 118 -4.55 11.69 -7.01
CA ARG A 118 -4.68 12.87 -7.88
C ARG A 118 -6.08 12.96 -8.42
N TYR A 119 -6.68 14.14 -8.30
CA TYR A 119 -7.93 14.51 -8.95
C TYR A 119 -7.63 15.04 -10.34
N GLU A 120 -7.79 14.19 -11.35
CA GLU A 120 -7.26 14.44 -12.69
C GLU A 120 -8.31 14.22 -13.78
N SER A 121 -7.99 14.74 -14.97
CA SER A 121 -8.71 14.45 -16.20
C SER A 121 -7.90 13.49 -17.07
N PRO A 122 -8.55 12.71 -17.95
CA PRO A 122 -7.86 11.81 -18.87
C PRO A 122 -6.85 12.57 -19.72
N GLN A 123 -5.63 12.07 -19.77
CA GLN A 123 -4.61 12.58 -20.67
C GLN A 123 -4.92 12.06 -22.08
N LEU A 124 -5.40 12.93 -22.96
CA LEU A 124 -5.55 12.63 -24.37
C LEU A 124 -4.20 12.84 -25.05
N SER A 125 -3.56 11.76 -25.50
CA SER A 125 -2.33 11.78 -26.30
C SER A 125 -2.60 12.09 -27.75
#